data_AF-A0A962IFJ0-F1
#
_entry.id   AF-A0A962IFJ0-F1
#
_cell.length_a   1.000
_cell.length_b   1.000
_cell.length_c   1.000
_cell.angle_alpha   90.00
_cell.angle_beta   90.00
_cell.angle_gamma   90.00
#
_symmetry.space_group_name_H-M   'P 1'
#
loop_
_entity.id
_entity.type
_entity.pdbx_description
1 polymer ?
#
loop_
_entity_poly.entity_id
_entity_poly.type
_entity_poly.pdbx_seq_one_letter_code
_entity_poly.pdbx_strand_id
1 'polypeptide(L)'
;MSVEYRFIQAVDTVTIRGNKLFGDAGSYGETTFPPRPSVLSGAFRSLLWANNGRDAQAIQQSDFRLTGLFPASQNETGVIEVFLPLPADVTVLEKDKSIQQLEPQVLNNTIQHSQMAQLPMMPILRQGRQSKAESGWLLNQSGISAYLQGQTLSSTHIHPQADLWISESRIGIGLNRRSRTVDEGKLFTVEHTALQQNENSGITAGLIVGVSGCDTLPESGFIRLGGDGRAARFSAVSAPVFSPANINGKFKLVLLTPGLFAQGWLPDGIQQEGDHYWLMLDGFKARLACASISRAEIISGWDLEQWQPKAAERVVPSGSVYWFDQVQDDTAALDKLATEGWWTDTLDNATQSRRAEGYNRVLLAAW
;
A
#
# COMPACT_ATOMS: atom_id res chain seq x y z
N MET A 1 12.99 -13.70 11.39
CA MET A 1 12.92 -14.52 10.15
C MET A 1 13.57 -13.74 9.03
N SER A 2 14.26 -14.38 8.09
CA SER A 2 14.77 -13.71 6.90
C SER A 2 13.60 -13.18 6.05
N VAL A 3 13.78 -12.00 5.48
CA VAL A 3 12.86 -11.44 4.48
C VAL A 3 13.53 -11.56 3.13
N GLU A 4 12.86 -12.21 2.19
CA GLU A 4 13.30 -12.29 0.82
C GLU A 4 12.49 -11.35 -0.06
N TYR A 5 13.15 -10.68 -1.01
CA TYR A 5 12.48 -9.74 -1.90
C TYR A 5 12.34 -10.34 -3.30
N ARG A 6 11.21 -10.05 -3.95
CA ARG A 6 10.90 -10.43 -5.33
C ARG A 6 10.51 -9.21 -6.14
N PHE A 7 11.12 -9.05 -7.31
CA PHE A 7 10.63 -8.16 -8.36
C PHE A 7 9.61 -8.90 -9.20
N ILE A 8 8.44 -8.30 -9.42
CA ILE A 8 7.34 -8.86 -10.18
C ILE A 8 7.09 -7.97 -11.39
N GLN A 9 7.14 -8.59 -12.55
CA GLN A 9 6.84 -7.96 -13.84
C GLN A 9 5.63 -8.65 -14.46
N ALA A 10 4.59 -7.89 -14.78
CA ALA A 10 3.48 -8.44 -15.54
C ALA A 10 3.90 -8.73 -16.98
N VAL A 11 3.49 -9.90 -17.52
CA VAL A 11 3.83 -10.31 -18.90
C VAL A 11 3.01 -9.52 -19.93
N ASP A 12 1.83 -9.05 -19.54
CA ASP A 12 0.94 -8.17 -20.29
C ASP A 12 0.24 -7.28 -19.24
N THR A 13 -0.84 -6.62 -19.60
CA THR A 13 -1.73 -5.94 -18.65
C THR A 13 -2.25 -6.85 -17.54
N VAL A 14 -2.58 -6.27 -16.39
CA VAL A 14 -3.22 -6.96 -15.27
C VAL A 14 -4.54 -6.32 -14.90
N THR A 15 -5.49 -7.12 -14.44
CA THR A 15 -6.79 -6.65 -13.99
C THR A 15 -6.89 -6.85 -12.48
N ILE A 16 -6.74 -5.77 -11.72
CA ILE A 16 -6.90 -5.79 -10.26
C ILE A 16 -8.27 -5.20 -9.93
N ARG A 17 -9.28 -6.07 -9.81
CA ARG A 17 -10.66 -5.62 -9.62
C ARG A 17 -10.83 -4.93 -8.27
N GLY A 18 -11.47 -3.76 -8.27
CA GLY A 18 -11.99 -3.13 -7.05
C GLY A 18 -13.19 -3.89 -6.46
N ASN A 19 -13.74 -3.37 -5.36
CA ASN A 19 -14.87 -3.98 -4.63
C ASN A 19 -16.26 -3.70 -5.24
N LYS A 20 -16.34 -3.29 -6.50
CA LYS A 20 -17.61 -3.12 -7.20
C LYS A 20 -18.04 -4.45 -7.81
N LEU A 21 -19.33 -4.76 -7.75
CA LEU A 21 -19.91 -5.92 -8.44
C LEU A 21 -19.57 -5.83 -9.93
N PHE A 22 -19.16 -6.96 -10.51
CA PHE A 22 -18.78 -7.10 -11.91
C PHE A 22 -19.37 -8.41 -12.45
N GLY A 23 -20.05 -8.37 -13.59
CA GLY A 23 -20.64 -9.58 -14.20
C GLY A 23 -21.92 -9.34 -14.99
N ASP A 24 -22.57 -8.19 -14.79
CA ASP A 24 -23.81 -7.82 -15.50
C ASP A 24 -23.55 -6.94 -16.72
N ALA A 25 -24.51 -6.92 -17.66
CA ALA A 25 -24.47 -6.09 -18.86
C ALA A 25 -24.20 -4.61 -18.52
N GLY A 26 -23.16 -4.01 -19.13
CA GLY A 26 -22.81 -2.60 -18.90
C GLY A 26 -21.98 -2.33 -17.63
N SER A 27 -21.49 -3.39 -16.94
CA SER A 27 -20.57 -3.23 -15.80
C SER A 27 -19.26 -2.53 -16.22
N TYR A 28 -18.79 -1.60 -15.39
CA TYR A 28 -17.48 -0.96 -15.50
C TYR A 28 -16.57 -1.43 -14.36
N GLY A 29 -15.51 -2.17 -14.70
CA GLY A 29 -14.53 -2.61 -13.71
C GLY A 29 -13.39 -1.60 -13.57
N GLU A 30 -13.33 -0.89 -12.44
CA GLU A 30 -12.20 -0.04 -12.07
C GLU A 30 -11.03 -0.87 -11.55
N THR A 31 -9.79 -0.47 -11.89
CA THR A 31 -8.57 -1.05 -11.33
C THR A 31 -7.92 -0.17 -10.28
N THR A 32 -7.26 -0.81 -9.31
CA THR A 32 -6.43 -0.12 -8.31
C THR A 32 -5.01 -0.65 -8.40
N PHE A 33 -4.04 0.25 -8.61
CA PHE A 33 -2.62 -0.09 -8.66
C PHE A 33 -1.79 0.90 -7.83
N PRO A 34 -0.79 0.45 -7.03
CA PRO A 34 -0.43 -0.95 -6.77
C PRO A 34 -1.59 -1.79 -6.20
N PRO A 35 -1.58 -3.12 -6.42
CA PRO A 35 -2.66 -3.99 -5.96
C PRO A 35 -2.76 -4.01 -4.44
N ARG A 36 -3.92 -4.40 -3.91
CA ARG A 36 -4.02 -4.72 -2.48
C ARG A 36 -3.05 -5.85 -2.13
N PRO A 37 -2.40 -5.82 -0.95
CA PRO A 37 -1.36 -6.79 -0.61
C PRO A 37 -1.91 -8.23 -0.57
N SER A 38 -3.20 -8.41 -0.25
CA SER A 38 -3.90 -9.70 -0.31
C SER A 38 -3.88 -10.37 -1.68
N VAL A 39 -3.84 -9.60 -2.79
CA VAL A 39 -3.77 -10.16 -4.15
C VAL A 39 -2.42 -10.82 -4.38
N LEU A 40 -1.33 -10.17 -3.97
CA LEU A 40 0.02 -10.72 -4.07
C LEU A 40 0.23 -11.88 -3.09
N SER A 41 -0.33 -11.76 -1.89
CA SER A 41 -0.29 -12.82 -0.89
C SER A 41 -0.98 -14.08 -1.43
N GLY A 42 -2.18 -13.93 -2.00
CA GLY A 42 -2.89 -15.03 -2.66
C GLY A 42 -2.10 -15.64 -3.82
N ALA A 43 -1.46 -14.82 -4.66
CA ALA A 43 -0.66 -15.28 -5.79
C ALA A 43 0.55 -16.12 -5.34
N PHE A 44 1.32 -15.66 -4.36
CA PHE A 44 2.46 -16.42 -3.81
C PHE A 44 2.03 -17.65 -3.01
N ARG A 45 0.99 -17.55 -2.17
CA ARG A 45 0.46 -18.71 -1.45
C ARG A 45 -0.08 -19.78 -2.40
N SER A 46 -0.65 -19.39 -3.54
CA SER A 46 -1.07 -20.33 -4.59
C SER A 46 0.11 -21.01 -5.29
N LEU A 47 1.22 -20.29 -5.51
CA LEU A 47 2.46 -20.88 -6.03
C LEU A 47 3.03 -21.91 -5.04
N LEU A 48 3.13 -21.54 -3.75
CA LEU A 48 3.62 -22.43 -2.71
C LEU A 48 2.72 -23.65 -2.54
N TRP A 49 1.40 -23.46 -2.58
CA TRP A 49 0.43 -24.54 -2.59
C TRP A 49 0.70 -25.52 -3.74
N ALA A 50 0.86 -25.02 -4.96
CA ALA A 50 1.13 -25.85 -6.12
C ALA A 50 2.47 -26.61 -6.01
N ASN A 51 3.52 -25.96 -5.49
CA ASN A 51 4.84 -26.55 -5.32
C ASN A 51 4.87 -27.60 -4.19
N ASN A 52 4.06 -27.42 -3.14
CA ASN A 52 3.94 -28.36 -2.01
C ASN A 52 2.92 -29.47 -2.28
N GLY A 53 2.78 -29.92 -3.54
CA GLY A 53 1.89 -31.03 -3.88
C GLY A 53 0.40 -30.76 -3.64
N ARG A 54 -0.01 -29.48 -3.58
CA ARG A 54 -1.38 -29.03 -3.30
C ARG A 54 -1.86 -29.28 -1.87
N ASP A 55 -0.93 -29.32 -0.92
CA ASP A 55 -1.25 -29.38 0.50
C ASP A 55 -1.71 -28.01 1.02
N ALA A 56 -3.01 -27.88 1.28
CA ALA A 56 -3.59 -26.65 1.85
C ALA A 56 -3.18 -26.43 3.31
N GLN A 57 -2.99 -27.51 4.08
CA GLN A 57 -2.65 -27.43 5.49
C GLN A 57 -1.24 -26.84 5.67
N ALA A 58 -0.29 -27.23 4.80
CA ALA A 58 1.04 -26.64 4.77
C ALA A 58 1.01 -25.11 4.59
N ILE A 59 0.06 -24.58 3.80
CA ILE A 59 -0.07 -23.14 3.55
C ILE A 59 -0.81 -22.40 4.67
N GLN A 60 -1.76 -23.06 5.33
CA GLN A 60 -2.46 -22.51 6.49
C GLN A 60 -1.56 -22.45 7.73
N GLN A 61 -0.69 -23.45 7.91
CA GLN A 61 0.24 -23.54 9.04
C GLN A 61 1.56 -22.80 8.81
N SER A 62 1.82 -22.33 7.58
CA SER A 62 3.04 -21.56 7.29
C SER A 62 3.03 -20.21 8.00
N ASP A 63 4.22 -19.77 8.42
CA ASP A 63 4.47 -18.41 8.92
C ASP A 63 4.57 -17.37 7.79
N PHE A 64 4.06 -17.68 6.58
CA PHE A 64 4.14 -16.83 5.41
C PHE A 64 3.57 -15.43 5.70
N ARG A 65 4.34 -14.38 5.38
CA ARG A 65 3.85 -12.99 5.43
C ARG A 65 4.39 -12.18 4.28
N LEU A 66 3.55 -11.29 3.75
CA LEU A 66 4.04 -10.16 2.98
C LEU A 66 4.50 -9.03 3.91
N THR A 67 5.72 -8.55 3.71
CA THR A 67 6.40 -7.57 4.56
C THR A 67 6.62 -6.22 3.90
N GLY A 68 6.55 -6.15 2.57
CA GLY A 68 6.68 -4.90 1.82
C GLY A 68 6.00 -5.00 0.47
N LEU A 69 5.53 -3.85 -0.03
CA LEU A 69 4.94 -3.70 -1.36
C LEU A 69 5.27 -2.31 -1.88
N PHE A 70 6.00 -2.24 -2.98
CA PHE A 70 6.38 -1.00 -3.63
C PHE A 70 6.17 -1.11 -5.15
N PRO A 71 5.61 -0.09 -5.83
CA PRO A 71 5.90 0.09 -7.24
C PRO A 71 7.41 0.20 -7.45
N ALA A 72 7.89 -0.33 -8.56
CA ALA A 72 9.31 -0.38 -8.84
C ALA A 72 9.58 -0.30 -10.35
N SER A 73 10.81 0.00 -10.68
CA SER A 73 11.34 -0.14 -12.03
C SER A 73 12.69 -0.82 -12.00
N GLN A 74 13.00 -1.57 -13.05
CA GLN A 74 14.29 -2.18 -13.28
C GLN A 74 14.87 -1.66 -14.59
N ASN A 75 16.12 -1.21 -14.59
CA ASN A 75 16.83 -0.82 -15.81
C ASN A 75 17.52 -2.03 -16.48
N GLU A 76 18.13 -1.83 -17.65
CA GLU A 76 18.82 -2.89 -18.41
C GLU A 76 19.99 -3.53 -17.66
N THR A 77 20.61 -2.80 -16.73
CA THR A 77 21.70 -3.33 -15.89
C THR A 77 21.20 -4.12 -14.68
N GLY A 78 19.88 -4.24 -14.52
CA GLY A 78 19.23 -4.97 -13.43
C GLY A 78 19.09 -4.16 -12.14
N VAL A 79 19.48 -2.89 -12.13
CA VAL A 79 19.33 -1.98 -10.97
C VAL A 79 17.85 -1.67 -10.78
N ILE A 80 17.41 -1.79 -9.54
CA ILE A 80 16.03 -1.58 -9.13
C ILE A 80 15.91 -0.25 -8.42
N GLU A 81 14.88 0.49 -8.79
CA GLU A 81 14.42 1.67 -8.07
C GLU A 81 13.01 1.39 -7.55
N VAL A 82 12.77 1.71 -6.27
CA VAL A 82 11.41 1.64 -5.70
C VAL A 82 10.79 3.02 -5.57
N PHE A 83 9.46 3.03 -5.64
CA PHE A 83 8.64 4.22 -5.56
C PHE A 83 7.63 4.10 -4.43
N LEU A 84 7.11 5.24 -3.97
CA LEU A 84 6.07 5.31 -2.96
C LEU A 84 4.97 6.25 -3.46
N PRO A 85 3.69 5.83 -3.50
CA PRO A 85 2.58 6.76 -3.67
C PRO A 85 2.68 7.91 -2.67
N LEU A 86 2.34 9.15 -3.09
CA LEU A 86 2.48 10.30 -2.22
C LEU A 86 1.77 10.07 -0.87
N PRO A 87 2.48 10.21 0.27
CA PRO A 87 1.84 10.23 1.58
C PRO A 87 0.78 11.33 1.66
N ALA A 88 -0.22 11.15 2.52
CA ALA A 88 -1.35 12.07 2.66
C ALA A 88 -0.95 13.44 3.22
N ASP A 89 0.28 13.60 3.69
CA ASP A 89 0.87 14.88 4.07
C ASP A 89 1.72 15.52 2.95
N VAL A 90 1.75 14.97 1.74
CA VAL A 90 2.50 15.50 0.59
C VAL A 90 1.56 15.80 -0.57
N THR A 91 1.68 16.98 -1.17
CA THR A 91 0.93 17.36 -2.38
C THR A 91 1.86 17.99 -3.42
N VAL A 92 1.58 17.70 -4.69
CA VAL A 92 2.19 18.41 -5.83
C VAL A 92 1.17 19.41 -6.37
N LEU A 93 1.61 20.64 -6.67
CA LEU A 93 0.75 21.71 -7.17
C LEU A 93 1.01 21.97 -8.66
N GLU A 94 -0.07 22.04 -9.44
CA GLU A 94 -0.05 22.10 -10.93
C GLU A 94 0.80 23.27 -11.48
N LYS A 95 0.71 24.45 -10.87
CA LYS A 95 1.22 25.69 -11.45
C LYS A 95 2.75 25.72 -11.63
N ASP A 96 3.48 25.16 -10.67
CA ASP A 96 4.95 25.23 -10.61
C ASP A 96 5.58 23.84 -10.39
N LYS A 97 4.77 22.77 -10.41
CA LYS A 97 5.15 21.42 -9.91
C LYS A 97 5.84 21.48 -8.54
N SER A 98 5.41 22.44 -7.73
CA SER A 98 5.97 22.64 -6.39
C SER A 98 5.41 21.59 -5.45
N ILE A 99 6.31 21.00 -4.68
CA ILE A 99 5.95 20.03 -3.65
C ILE A 99 5.68 20.81 -2.38
N GLN A 100 4.58 20.52 -1.73
CA GLN A 100 4.22 21.09 -0.45
C GLN A 100 3.89 19.97 0.53
N GLN A 101 4.26 20.17 1.79
CA GLN A 101 3.98 19.23 2.86
C GLN A 101 3.01 19.87 3.85
N LEU A 102 2.09 19.06 4.38
CA LEU A 102 1.19 19.47 5.44
C LEU A 102 1.98 19.51 6.74
N GLU A 103 1.79 20.57 7.51
CA GLU A 103 2.45 20.76 8.79
C GLU A 103 1.44 20.66 9.93
N PRO A 104 1.66 19.81 10.95
CA PRO A 104 0.86 19.82 12.16
C PRO A 104 0.95 21.17 12.86
N GLN A 105 -0.20 21.81 13.09
CA GLN A 105 -0.27 23.11 13.72
C GLN A 105 -1.43 23.16 14.72
N VAL A 106 -1.20 23.86 15.83
CA VAL A 106 -2.28 24.16 16.79
C VAL A 106 -3.20 25.18 16.13
N LEU A 107 -4.48 24.83 16.01
CA LEU A 107 -5.47 25.77 15.50
C LEU A 107 -5.76 26.85 16.53
N ASN A 108 -6.02 28.05 16.02
CA ASN A 108 -6.51 29.12 16.86
C ASN A 108 -7.91 28.75 17.39
N ASN A 109 -8.15 28.92 18.70
CA ASN A 109 -9.41 28.58 19.37
C ASN A 109 -10.64 29.30 18.79
N THR A 110 -10.46 30.33 17.96
CA THR A 110 -11.54 31.02 17.24
C THR A 110 -12.04 30.25 16.00
N ILE A 111 -11.26 29.31 15.48
CA ILE A 111 -11.62 28.51 14.31
C ILE A 111 -12.44 27.31 14.80
N GLN A 112 -13.75 27.34 14.55
CA GLN A 112 -14.61 26.19 14.78
C GLN A 112 -14.47 25.19 13.63
N HIS A 113 -14.30 23.91 13.96
CA HIS A 113 -14.27 22.83 12.99
C HIS A 113 -15.04 21.62 13.50
N SER A 114 -15.57 20.83 12.56
CA SER A 114 -16.29 19.59 12.85
C SER A 114 -15.37 18.41 13.12
N GLN A 115 -14.06 18.52 12.88
CA GLN A 115 -13.12 17.51 13.37
C GLN A 115 -13.23 17.45 14.89
N MET A 116 -13.48 16.24 15.40
CA MET A 116 -13.57 15.97 16.83
C MET A 116 -12.38 16.62 17.54
N ALA A 117 -12.68 17.32 18.64
CA ALA A 117 -11.75 18.01 19.53
C ALA A 117 -10.76 17.06 20.24
N GLN A 118 -10.20 16.11 19.51
CA GLN A 118 -9.53 14.92 20.04
C GLN A 118 -8.01 14.94 19.84
N LEU A 119 -7.53 15.59 18.77
CA LEU A 119 -6.09 15.73 18.53
C LEU A 119 -5.64 17.18 18.77
N PRO A 120 -4.46 17.40 19.38
CA PRO A 120 -3.99 18.74 19.74
C PRO A 120 -3.56 19.59 18.53
N MET A 121 -3.32 18.98 17.37
CA MET A 121 -2.89 19.67 16.15
C MET A 121 -3.64 19.17 14.91
N MET A 122 -3.63 20.02 13.89
CA MET A 122 -4.28 19.80 12.60
C MET A 122 -3.25 19.84 11.47
N PRO A 123 -3.38 19.00 10.43
CA PRO A 123 -2.45 19.00 9.31
C PRO A 123 -2.82 20.15 8.36
N ILE A 124 -2.05 21.24 8.38
CA ILE A 124 -2.34 22.45 7.63
C ILE A 124 -1.41 22.57 6.42
N LEU A 125 -2.02 22.73 5.25
CA LEU A 125 -1.34 23.15 4.03
C LEU A 125 -1.41 24.67 3.92
N ARG A 126 -0.30 25.38 4.18
CA ARG A 126 -0.24 26.84 4.04
C ARG A 126 0.04 27.22 2.59
N GLN A 127 -0.88 27.95 1.97
CA GLN A 127 -0.69 28.47 0.61
C GLN A 127 -0.98 29.98 0.57
N GLY A 128 -0.10 30.74 -0.08
CA GLY A 128 -0.32 32.17 -0.31
C GLY A 128 -1.38 32.45 -1.39
N ARG A 129 -1.62 31.49 -2.29
CA ARG A 129 -2.67 31.52 -3.32
C ARG A 129 -3.23 30.11 -3.52
N GLN A 130 -4.51 30.02 -3.82
CA GLN A 130 -5.16 28.77 -4.14
C GLN A 130 -4.51 28.14 -5.38
N SER A 131 -4.10 26.88 -5.26
CA SER A 131 -3.64 26.06 -6.37
C SER A 131 -4.27 24.68 -6.29
N LYS A 132 -4.52 24.05 -7.44
CA LYS A 132 -5.04 22.69 -7.48
C LYS A 132 -3.90 21.70 -7.22
N ALA A 133 -4.23 20.65 -6.47
CA ALA A 133 -3.36 19.50 -6.34
C ALA A 133 -3.36 18.71 -7.66
N GLU A 134 -2.19 18.27 -8.09
CA GLU A 134 -1.99 17.39 -9.24
C GLU A 134 -1.85 15.95 -8.76
N SER A 135 -2.60 15.04 -9.36
CA SER A 135 -2.53 13.59 -9.09
C SER A 135 -1.54 12.88 -10.01
N GLY A 136 -1.24 11.61 -9.73
CA GLY A 136 -0.41 10.79 -10.63
C GLY A 136 1.09 11.00 -10.45
N TRP A 137 1.50 11.34 -9.24
CA TRP A 137 2.90 11.47 -8.83
C TRP A 137 3.24 10.43 -7.78
N LEU A 138 4.51 10.02 -7.76
CA LEU A 138 5.11 9.12 -6.78
C LEU A 138 6.38 9.76 -6.23
N LEU A 139 6.78 9.41 -5.01
CA LEU A 139 8.15 9.63 -4.56
C LEU A 139 9.05 8.57 -5.18
N ASN A 140 10.19 8.97 -5.73
CA ASN A 140 11.24 8.06 -6.18
C ASN A 140 12.15 7.66 -4.99
N GLN A 141 13.19 6.85 -5.22
CA GLN A 141 14.04 6.32 -4.14
C GLN A 141 14.66 7.43 -3.26
N SER A 142 15.17 8.49 -3.91
CA SER A 142 15.76 9.64 -3.20
C SER A 142 14.70 10.46 -2.48
N GLY A 143 13.51 10.61 -3.07
CA GLY A 143 12.36 11.26 -2.45
C GLY A 143 11.82 10.52 -1.23
N ILE A 144 11.76 9.18 -1.26
CA ILE A 144 11.43 8.36 -0.10
C ILE A 144 12.46 8.61 1.00
N SER A 145 13.74 8.54 0.67
CA SER A 145 14.82 8.76 1.64
C SER A 145 14.75 10.15 2.28
N ALA A 146 14.58 11.20 1.46
CA ALA A 146 14.42 12.57 1.94
C ALA A 146 13.19 12.72 2.84
N TYR A 147 12.05 12.15 2.43
CA TYR A 147 10.81 12.18 3.20
C TYR A 147 10.94 11.48 4.57
N LEU A 148 11.53 10.28 4.61
CA LEU A 148 11.74 9.55 5.86
C LEU A 148 12.71 10.27 6.81
N GLN A 149 13.63 11.08 6.28
CA GLN A 149 14.56 11.90 7.06
C GLN A 149 14.00 13.28 7.43
N GLY A 150 12.74 13.59 7.08
CA GLY A 150 12.14 14.91 7.34
C GLY A 150 12.77 16.05 6.55
N GLN A 151 13.43 15.74 5.42
CA GLN A 151 14.07 16.73 4.56
C GLN A 151 13.07 17.36 3.58
N THR A 152 13.36 18.59 3.16
CA THR A 152 12.55 19.30 2.17
C THR A 152 12.55 18.57 0.83
N LEU A 153 11.35 18.30 0.29
CA LEU A 153 11.19 17.70 -1.03
C LEU A 153 11.33 18.73 -2.16
N SER A 154 11.86 18.30 -3.31
CA SER A 154 12.04 19.11 -4.52
C SER A 154 11.57 18.32 -5.74
N SER A 155 11.48 18.96 -6.90
CA SER A 155 11.01 18.33 -8.14
C SER A 155 11.82 17.10 -8.57
N THR A 156 13.07 16.93 -8.11
CA THR A 156 13.89 15.74 -8.37
C THR A 156 13.48 14.51 -7.56
N HIS A 157 12.62 14.69 -6.55
CA HIS A 157 12.14 13.64 -5.65
C HIS A 157 10.81 13.01 -6.08
N ILE A 158 10.21 13.51 -7.16
CA ILE A 158 8.94 13.01 -7.69
C ILE A 158 9.10 12.38 -9.06
N HIS A 159 8.31 11.36 -9.33
CA HIS A 159 8.28 10.64 -10.59
C HIS A 159 6.83 10.53 -11.10
N PRO A 160 6.57 10.76 -12.40
CA PRO A 160 5.23 10.58 -12.97
C PRO A 160 4.80 9.12 -12.88
N GLN A 161 3.61 8.87 -12.34
CA GLN A 161 3.05 7.52 -12.28
C GLN A 161 2.90 6.89 -13.67
N ALA A 162 2.52 7.71 -14.66
CA ALA A 162 2.26 7.28 -16.03
C ALA A 162 3.49 6.68 -16.74
N ASP A 163 4.70 7.00 -16.26
CA ASP A 163 5.95 6.44 -16.76
C ASP A 163 6.17 4.99 -16.26
N LEU A 164 5.45 4.58 -15.22
CA LEU A 164 5.49 3.23 -14.67
C LEU A 164 4.25 2.40 -15.02
N TRP A 165 3.06 3.00 -14.93
CA TRP A 165 1.83 2.31 -15.34
C TRP A 165 0.72 3.26 -15.77
N ILE A 166 -0.11 2.75 -16.68
CA ILE A 166 -1.30 3.44 -17.16
C ILE A 166 -2.53 2.55 -17.03
N SER A 167 -3.70 3.17 -17.01
CA SER A 167 -4.98 2.47 -17.14
C SER A 167 -5.42 2.43 -18.60
N GLU A 168 -5.70 1.24 -19.10
CA GLU A 168 -6.24 0.99 -20.44
C GLU A 168 -7.68 0.47 -20.33
N SER A 169 -8.62 1.13 -20.99
CA SER A 169 -10.00 0.64 -21.08
C SER A 169 -10.11 -0.40 -22.21
N ARG A 170 -10.64 -1.58 -21.91
CA ARG A 170 -10.86 -2.67 -22.88
C ARG A 170 -12.32 -3.08 -22.88
N ILE A 171 -12.90 -3.17 -24.07
CA ILE A 171 -14.28 -3.62 -24.28
C ILE A 171 -14.25 -5.12 -24.60
N GLY A 172 -15.02 -5.89 -23.84
CA GLY A 172 -15.23 -7.32 -24.04
C GLY A 172 -16.64 -7.63 -24.52
N ILE A 173 -16.77 -8.65 -25.38
CA ILE A 173 -18.05 -9.21 -25.82
C ILE A 173 -18.14 -10.70 -25.48
N GLY A 174 -19.29 -11.15 -25.01
CA GLY A 174 -19.63 -12.56 -24.90
C GLY A 174 -20.11 -13.07 -26.26
N LEU A 175 -19.60 -14.23 -26.67
CA LEU A 175 -20.01 -14.90 -27.91
C LEU A 175 -20.85 -16.13 -27.58
N ASN A 176 -21.94 -16.32 -28.31
CA ASN A 176 -22.65 -17.59 -28.33
C ASN A 176 -21.78 -18.63 -29.05
N ARG A 177 -21.38 -19.68 -28.34
CA ARG A 177 -20.44 -20.69 -28.85
C ARG A 177 -20.93 -21.42 -30.11
N ARG A 178 -22.25 -21.56 -30.29
CA ARG A 178 -22.84 -22.27 -31.44
C ARG A 178 -23.00 -21.36 -32.65
N SER A 179 -23.61 -20.19 -32.49
CA SER A 179 -23.87 -19.27 -33.61
C SER A 179 -22.68 -18.39 -33.98
N ARG A 180 -21.67 -18.28 -33.10
CA ARG A 180 -20.54 -17.33 -33.20
C ARG A 180 -20.98 -15.86 -33.33
N THR A 181 -22.19 -15.55 -32.87
CA THR A 181 -22.72 -14.20 -32.78
C THR A 181 -22.53 -13.63 -31.37
N VAL A 182 -22.62 -12.30 -31.24
CA VAL A 182 -22.69 -11.64 -29.93
C VAL A 182 -23.88 -12.21 -29.17
N ASP A 183 -23.66 -12.51 -27.90
CA ASP A 183 -24.71 -12.90 -26.97
C ASP A 183 -25.27 -11.62 -26.32
N GLU A 184 -26.56 -11.36 -26.52
CA GLU A 184 -27.20 -10.13 -26.07
C GLU A 184 -27.04 -9.96 -24.55
N GLY A 185 -26.69 -8.75 -24.11
CA GLY A 185 -26.40 -8.45 -22.71
C GLY A 185 -24.98 -8.82 -22.24
N LYS A 186 -24.10 -9.37 -23.09
CA LYS A 186 -22.71 -9.68 -22.70
C LYS A 186 -21.70 -8.67 -23.25
N LEU A 187 -21.98 -7.38 -23.12
CA LEU A 187 -21.02 -6.30 -23.35
C LEU A 187 -20.53 -5.77 -22.00
N PHE A 188 -19.21 -5.75 -21.81
CA PHE A 188 -18.61 -5.26 -20.57
C PHE A 188 -17.33 -4.48 -20.85
N THR A 189 -17.01 -3.52 -20.00
CA THR A 189 -15.78 -2.74 -20.08
C THR A 189 -14.94 -3.01 -18.84
N VAL A 190 -13.68 -3.34 -19.06
CA VAL A 190 -12.72 -3.62 -17.99
C VAL A 190 -11.56 -2.65 -18.12
N GLU A 191 -11.21 -1.97 -17.04
CA GLU A 191 -9.91 -1.31 -16.96
C GLU A 191 -8.82 -2.34 -16.73
N HIS A 192 -7.73 -2.16 -17.45
CA HIS A 192 -6.51 -2.94 -17.34
C HIS A 192 -5.40 -2.02 -16.88
N THR A 193 -4.55 -2.47 -15.96
CA THR A 193 -3.31 -1.76 -15.67
C THR A 193 -2.23 -2.30 -16.58
N ALA A 194 -1.68 -1.43 -17.43
CA ALA A 194 -0.51 -1.73 -18.26
C ALA A 194 0.73 -1.21 -17.56
N LEU A 195 1.65 -2.12 -17.22
CA LEU A 195 2.97 -1.74 -16.72
C LEU A 195 3.85 -1.35 -17.90
N GLN A 196 4.52 -0.21 -17.80
CA GLN A 196 5.34 0.32 -18.87
C GLN A 196 6.60 -0.54 -19.06
N GLN A 197 6.89 -0.82 -20.33
CA GLN A 197 8.15 -1.40 -20.78
C GLN A 197 8.67 -0.45 -21.85
N ASN A 198 9.55 0.45 -21.44
CA ASN A 198 10.05 1.47 -22.34
C ASN A 198 11.41 1.03 -22.90
N GLU A 199 11.36 0.39 -24.07
CA GLU A 199 12.53 -0.10 -24.81
C GLU A 199 13.56 1.02 -25.09
N ASN A 200 13.11 2.27 -25.26
CA ASN A 200 14.03 3.39 -25.52
C ASN A 200 14.79 3.84 -24.27
N SER A 201 14.17 3.73 -23.10
CA SER A 201 14.80 4.06 -21.81
C SER A 201 15.51 2.87 -21.17
N GLY A 202 15.22 1.65 -21.65
CA GLY A 202 15.67 0.41 -21.03
C GLY A 202 15.03 0.14 -19.66
N ILE A 203 13.90 0.77 -19.34
CA ILE A 203 13.22 0.69 -18.05
C ILE A 203 12.00 -0.23 -18.15
N THR A 204 11.93 -1.18 -17.22
CA THR A 204 10.82 -2.12 -17.05
C THR A 204 10.13 -1.84 -15.72
N ALA A 205 8.85 -1.46 -15.76
CA ALA A 205 8.05 -1.26 -14.55
C ALA A 205 7.56 -2.58 -13.95
N GLY A 206 7.40 -2.58 -12.63
CA GLY A 206 7.04 -3.76 -11.85
C GLY A 206 6.65 -3.43 -10.42
N LEU A 207 6.64 -4.46 -9.58
CA LEU A 207 6.41 -4.38 -8.14
C LEU A 207 7.56 -5.04 -7.40
N ILE A 208 7.98 -4.47 -6.28
CA ILE A 208 8.83 -5.16 -5.30
C ILE A 208 7.96 -5.62 -4.14
N VAL A 209 8.14 -6.87 -3.75
CA VAL A 209 7.45 -7.46 -2.60
C VAL A 209 8.44 -8.15 -1.69
N GLY A 210 8.33 -7.87 -0.39
CA GLY A 210 9.02 -8.61 0.66
C GLY A 210 8.17 -9.78 1.14
N VAL A 211 8.77 -10.96 1.26
CA VAL A 211 8.14 -12.19 1.75
C VAL A 211 8.96 -12.73 2.92
N SER A 212 8.32 -13.11 4.01
CA SER A 212 8.96 -13.77 5.15
C SER A 212 8.23 -15.06 5.53
N GLY A 213 8.89 -15.90 6.33
CA GLY A 213 8.30 -17.14 6.84
C GLY A 213 8.08 -18.21 5.77
N CYS A 214 8.93 -18.23 4.74
CA CYS A 214 8.86 -19.19 3.64
C CYS A 214 10.25 -19.52 3.09
N ASP A 215 10.78 -20.68 3.45
CA ASP A 215 12.11 -21.14 3.01
C ASP A 215 12.10 -21.82 1.62
N THR A 216 10.92 -22.06 1.05
CA THR A 216 10.72 -22.82 -0.20
C THR A 216 10.36 -21.93 -1.38
N LEU A 217 10.49 -20.60 -1.24
CA LEU A 217 10.14 -19.66 -2.31
C LEU A 217 11.19 -19.73 -3.43
N PRO A 218 10.81 -20.10 -4.67
CA PRO A 218 11.78 -20.19 -5.76
C PRO A 218 12.49 -18.85 -6.02
N GLU A 219 13.72 -18.90 -6.56
CA GLU A 219 14.45 -17.68 -6.95
C GLU A 219 13.74 -16.94 -8.09
N SER A 220 13.10 -17.66 -9.02
CA SER A 220 12.32 -17.05 -10.09
C SER A 220 11.21 -17.98 -10.58
N GLY A 221 10.24 -17.43 -11.30
CA GLY A 221 9.14 -18.21 -11.86
C GLY A 221 7.99 -17.33 -12.34
N PHE A 222 6.82 -17.94 -12.40
CA PHE A 222 5.58 -17.26 -12.78
C PHE A 222 4.52 -17.43 -11.69
N ILE A 223 3.75 -16.37 -11.48
CA ILE A 223 2.54 -16.36 -10.66
C ILE A 223 1.33 -15.93 -11.50
N ARG A 224 0.14 -16.31 -11.06
CA ARG A 224 -1.12 -15.80 -11.60
C ARG A 224 -1.53 -14.57 -10.79
N LEU A 225 -1.59 -13.42 -11.44
CA LEU A 225 -1.87 -12.13 -10.81
C LEU A 225 -3.19 -11.53 -11.32
N GLY A 226 -3.97 -10.98 -10.38
CA GLY A 226 -5.24 -10.30 -10.67
C GLY A 226 -6.42 -11.23 -10.94
N GLY A 227 -7.57 -10.63 -11.24
CA GLY A 227 -8.86 -11.32 -11.35
C GLY A 227 -8.96 -12.32 -12.51
N ASP A 228 -8.26 -12.03 -13.62
CA ASP A 228 -8.21 -12.94 -14.77
C ASP A 228 -7.06 -13.95 -14.66
N GLY A 229 -6.26 -13.86 -13.58
CA GLY A 229 -5.14 -14.74 -13.30
C GLY A 229 -4.07 -14.72 -14.40
N ARG A 230 -3.74 -13.53 -14.90
CA ARG A 230 -2.74 -13.31 -15.95
C ARG A 230 -1.34 -13.59 -15.41
N ALA A 231 -0.43 -13.98 -16.29
CA ALA A 231 0.93 -14.33 -15.90
C ALA A 231 1.73 -13.08 -15.49
N ALA A 232 2.41 -13.17 -14.36
CA ALA A 232 3.47 -12.25 -13.98
C ALA A 232 4.73 -13.06 -13.66
N ARG A 233 5.87 -12.62 -14.19
CA ARG A 233 7.18 -13.18 -13.87
C ARG A 233 7.63 -12.60 -12.54
N PHE A 234 8.30 -13.40 -11.72
CA PHE A 234 9.02 -12.90 -10.56
C PHE A 234 10.47 -13.37 -10.55
N SER A 235 11.33 -12.59 -9.90
CA SER A 235 12.74 -12.94 -9.67
C SER A 235 13.24 -12.40 -8.33
N ALA A 236 14.17 -13.10 -7.70
CA ALA A 236 14.85 -12.71 -6.48
C ALA A 236 15.70 -11.47 -6.70
N VAL A 237 15.65 -10.57 -5.72
CA VAL A 237 16.32 -9.27 -5.76
C VAL A 237 16.78 -8.90 -4.35
N SER A 238 17.76 -8.02 -4.28
CA SER A 238 18.21 -7.47 -2.99
C SER A 238 17.11 -6.65 -2.33
N ALA A 239 17.13 -6.61 -1.00
CA ALA A 239 16.24 -5.76 -0.23
C ALA A 239 16.38 -4.29 -0.65
N PRO A 240 15.27 -3.55 -0.84
CA PRO A 240 15.31 -2.10 -0.91
C PRO A 240 15.95 -1.54 0.36
N VAL A 241 16.90 -0.63 0.19
CA VAL A 241 17.60 0.00 1.31
C VAL A 241 17.02 1.39 1.52
N PHE A 242 16.54 1.63 2.73
CA PHE A 242 16.15 2.94 3.21
C PHE A 242 16.96 3.28 4.45
N SER A 243 17.45 4.51 4.54
CA SER A 243 18.10 4.98 5.75
C SER A 243 17.07 5.11 6.87
N PRO A 244 17.31 4.53 8.06
CA PRO A 244 16.39 4.66 9.18
C PRO A 244 16.21 6.12 9.56
N ALA A 245 14.99 6.52 9.86
CA ALA A 245 14.68 7.90 10.26
C ALA A 245 15.40 8.25 11.56
N ASN A 246 16.02 9.44 11.62
CA ASN A 246 16.60 9.94 12.86
C ASN A 246 15.50 10.56 13.73
N ILE A 247 15.07 9.84 14.77
CA ILE A 247 13.97 10.26 15.65
C ILE A 247 14.53 11.05 16.84
N ASN A 248 14.10 12.31 16.99
CA ASN A 248 14.49 13.18 18.10
C ASN A 248 13.26 13.67 18.89
N GLY A 249 12.56 12.74 19.56
CA GLY A 249 11.39 13.02 20.39
C GLY A 249 10.08 13.33 19.66
N LYS A 250 10.12 13.42 18.33
CA LYS A 250 8.97 13.50 17.43
C LYS A 250 9.18 12.62 16.21
N PHE A 251 8.12 12.01 15.73
CA PHE A 251 8.16 11.14 14.56
C PHE A 251 6.81 11.07 13.86
N LYS A 252 6.80 10.46 12.68
CA LYS A 252 5.59 10.11 11.95
C LYS A 252 5.59 8.63 11.60
N LEU A 253 4.42 8.03 11.59
CA LEU A 253 4.17 6.72 10.99
C LEU A 253 3.32 6.88 9.74
N VAL A 254 3.80 6.31 8.63
CA VAL A 254 3.10 6.34 7.34
C VAL A 254 2.67 4.94 6.98
N LEU A 255 1.38 4.75 6.70
CA LEU A 255 0.86 3.46 6.26
C LEU A 255 1.41 3.13 4.86
N LEU A 256 2.25 2.11 4.76
CA LEU A 256 2.70 1.55 3.48
C LEU A 256 1.59 0.74 2.82
N THR A 257 0.83 -0.02 3.61
CA THR A 257 -0.36 -0.76 3.17
C THR A 257 -1.58 -0.34 3.97
N PRO A 258 -2.82 -0.60 3.49
CA PRO A 258 -4.02 -0.16 4.18
C PRO A 258 -4.07 -0.64 5.64
N GLY A 259 -4.56 0.25 6.52
CA GLY A 259 -4.71 0.02 7.95
C GLY A 259 -6.09 -0.55 8.29
N LEU A 260 -6.10 -1.77 8.80
CA LEU A 260 -7.22 -2.46 9.43
C LEU A 260 -7.16 -2.18 10.93
N PHE A 261 -8.00 -1.27 11.39
CA PHE A 261 -8.07 -0.89 12.81
C PHE A 261 -9.49 -1.04 13.33
N ALA A 262 -9.61 -1.56 14.55
CA ALA A 262 -10.91 -1.83 15.15
C ALA A 262 -11.73 -0.54 15.39
N GLN A 263 -11.04 0.58 15.63
CA GLN A 263 -11.63 1.88 15.91
C GLN A 263 -11.69 2.79 14.65
N GLY A 264 -11.64 2.18 13.46
CA GLY A 264 -11.77 2.88 12.18
C GLY A 264 -10.50 3.65 11.83
N TRP A 265 -10.50 4.97 12.08
CA TRP A 265 -9.34 5.82 11.76
C TRP A 265 -8.24 5.74 12.81
N LEU A 266 -8.56 5.32 14.04
CA LEU A 266 -7.62 5.30 15.15
C LEU A 266 -6.84 3.97 15.15
N PRO A 267 -5.50 3.99 14.97
CA PRO A 267 -4.69 2.79 15.01
C PRO A 267 -4.77 2.00 16.30
N ASP A 268 -4.60 0.70 16.19
CA ASP A 268 -4.57 -0.20 17.33
C ASP A 268 -3.37 0.13 18.25
N GLY A 269 -3.55 -0.09 19.56
CA GLY A 269 -2.57 0.31 20.58
C GLY A 269 -2.63 1.79 20.97
N ILE A 270 -3.44 2.61 20.28
CA ILE A 270 -3.70 3.98 20.71
C ILE A 270 -4.88 4.01 21.69
N GLN A 271 -4.65 4.58 22.87
CA GLN A 271 -5.63 4.68 23.95
C GLN A 271 -5.82 6.14 24.36
N GLN A 272 -7.04 6.48 24.79
CA GLN A 272 -7.32 7.81 25.32
C GLN A 272 -6.95 7.85 26.82
N GLU A 273 -6.10 8.79 27.20
CA GLU A 273 -5.83 9.14 28.60
C GLU A 273 -6.07 10.64 28.79
N GLY A 274 -7.11 10.97 29.57
CA GLY A 274 -7.59 12.35 29.69
C GLY A 274 -8.06 12.91 28.34
N ASP A 275 -7.54 14.09 27.98
CA ASP A 275 -7.89 14.80 26.73
C ASP A 275 -6.94 14.45 25.56
N HIS A 276 -6.15 13.39 25.70
CA HIS A 276 -5.11 13.03 24.73
C HIS A 276 -5.15 11.56 24.35
N TYR A 277 -4.71 11.28 23.13
CA TYR A 277 -4.51 9.92 22.61
C TYR A 277 -3.03 9.56 22.69
N TRP A 278 -2.73 8.35 23.14
CA TRP A 278 -1.38 7.86 23.35
C TRP A 278 -1.20 6.51 22.69
N LEU A 279 -0.18 6.38 21.84
CA LEU A 279 0.32 5.10 21.40
C LEU A 279 1.01 4.42 22.57
N MET A 280 0.48 3.28 22.98
CA MET A 280 0.97 2.47 24.08
C MET A 280 1.55 1.19 23.49
N LEU A 281 2.87 1.04 23.57
CA LEU A 281 3.60 -0.18 23.22
C LEU A 281 4.35 -0.68 24.45
N ASP A 282 4.85 -1.91 24.40
CA ASP A 282 5.65 -2.48 25.48
C ASP A 282 6.90 -1.61 25.74
N GLY A 283 6.94 -0.99 26.92
CA GLY A 283 8.01 -0.09 27.33
C GLY A 283 8.15 1.20 26.49
N PHE A 284 7.10 1.63 25.78
CA PHE A 284 7.13 2.84 24.97
C PHE A 284 5.79 3.57 24.94
N LYS A 285 5.82 4.90 25.03
CA LYS A 285 4.63 5.74 24.99
C LYS A 285 4.86 7.02 24.20
N ALA A 286 3.93 7.37 23.32
CA ALA A 286 4.00 8.63 22.57
C ALA A 286 2.60 9.21 22.31
N ARG A 287 2.44 10.53 22.36
CA ARG A 287 1.14 11.17 22.17
C ARG A 287 0.83 11.32 20.69
N LEU A 288 -0.35 10.87 20.27
CA LEU A 288 -0.86 11.12 18.93
C LEU A 288 -1.23 12.60 18.83
N ALA A 289 -0.48 13.33 18.02
CA ALA A 289 -0.55 14.77 17.96
C ALA A 289 -1.42 15.28 16.79
N CYS A 290 -1.39 14.56 15.67
CA CYS A 290 -2.08 14.91 14.44
C CYS A 290 -2.24 13.65 13.56
N ALA A 291 -3.21 13.65 12.64
CA ALA A 291 -3.34 12.62 11.62
C ALA A 291 -3.82 13.22 10.30
N SER A 292 -3.29 12.75 9.17
CA SER A 292 -3.70 13.11 7.81
C SER A 292 -4.14 11.83 7.11
N ILE A 293 -5.44 11.73 6.90
CA ILE A 293 -6.11 10.50 6.47
C ILE A 293 -7.05 10.84 5.32
N SER A 294 -6.85 10.17 4.19
CA SER A 294 -7.75 10.26 3.04
C SER A 294 -9.08 9.54 3.32
N ARG A 295 -10.04 9.67 2.39
CA ARG A 295 -11.33 8.98 2.51
C ARG A 295 -11.13 7.48 2.74
N ALA A 296 -11.83 6.92 3.74
CA ALA A 296 -11.80 5.49 4.03
C ALA A 296 -12.12 4.65 2.78
N GLU A 297 -11.38 3.55 2.64
CA GLU A 297 -11.56 2.58 1.57
C GLU A 297 -12.27 1.34 2.11
N ILE A 298 -12.75 0.48 1.20
CA ILE A 298 -13.27 -0.83 1.55
C ILE A 298 -12.36 -1.86 0.90
N ILE A 299 -11.99 -2.90 1.63
CA ILE A 299 -11.30 -4.09 1.10
C ILE A 299 -12.14 -5.33 1.37
N SER A 300 -12.03 -6.35 0.52
CA SER A 300 -12.64 -7.66 0.77
C SER A 300 -11.63 -8.76 0.40
N GLY A 301 -11.67 -9.21 -0.86
CA GLY A 301 -10.89 -10.30 -1.42
C GLY A 301 -11.78 -11.52 -1.72
N TRP A 302 -11.17 -12.53 -2.34
CA TRP A 302 -11.82 -13.80 -2.61
C TRP A 302 -11.08 -14.92 -1.86
N ASP A 303 -11.82 -15.74 -1.14
CA ASP A 303 -11.32 -16.96 -0.51
C ASP A 303 -11.37 -18.08 -1.55
N LEU A 304 -10.20 -18.56 -1.99
CA LEU A 304 -10.10 -19.63 -2.98
C LEU A 304 -10.39 -21.01 -2.40
N GLU A 305 -10.22 -21.20 -1.09
CA GLU A 305 -10.47 -22.47 -0.41
C GLU A 305 -11.96 -22.66 -0.16
N GLN A 306 -12.61 -21.63 0.39
CA GLN A 306 -14.06 -21.65 0.66
C GLN A 306 -14.90 -21.22 -0.55
N TRP A 307 -14.25 -20.75 -1.61
CA TRP A 307 -14.86 -20.27 -2.85
C TRP A 307 -15.94 -19.20 -2.63
N GLN A 308 -15.63 -18.20 -1.80
CA GLN A 308 -16.55 -17.12 -1.47
C GLN A 308 -15.84 -15.77 -1.27
N PRO A 309 -16.56 -14.63 -1.36
CA PRO A 309 -15.99 -13.34 -0.97
C PRO A 309 -15.56 -13.35 0.50
N LYS A 310 -14.41 -12.74 0.79
CA LYS A 310 -14.01 -12.41 2.16
C LYS A 310 -14.90 -11.28 2.69
N ALA A 311 -15.02 -11.19 4.01
CA ALA A 311 -15.74 -10.10 4.66
C ALA A 311 -15.22 -8.73 4.18
N ALA A 312 -16.14 -7.82 3.86
CA ALA A 312 -15.82 -6.47 3.45
C ALA A 312 -15.52 -5.61 4.68
N GLU A 313 -14.36 -4.97 4.70
CA GLU A 313 -13.85 -4.22 5.83
C GLU A 313 -13.52 -2.79 5.40
N ARG A 314 -13.90 -1.81 6.22
CA ARG A 314 -13.46 -0.42 6.03
C ARG A 314 -12.04 -0.30 6.53
N VAL A 315 -11.19 0.36 5.75
CA VAL A 315 -9.77 0.53 6.06
C VAL A 315 -9.33 1.97 5.93
N VAL A 316 -8.30 2.30 6.68
CA VAL A 316 -7.49 3.49 6.49
C VAL A 316 -6.65 3.29 5.21
N PRO A 317 -6.69 4.23 4.25
CA PRO A 317 -5.92 4.10 3.01
C PRO A 317 -4.41 4.07 3.25
N SER A 318 -3.68 3.37 2.38
CA SER A 318 -2.22 3.51 2.28
C SER A 318 -1.85 4.98 2.02
N GLY A 319 -0.70 5.40 2.54
CA GLY A 319 -0.23 6.78 2.52
C GLY A 319 -0.74 7.62 3.70
N SER A 320 -1.69 7.14 4.51
CA SER A 320 -2.15 7.90 5.68
C SER A 320 -1.02 8.10 6.70
N VAL A 321 -0.99 9.27 7.32
CA VAL A 321 0.13 9.74 8.17
C VAL A 321 -0.36 10.06 9.57
N TYR A 322 0.35 9.56 10.59
CA TYR A 322 0.10 9.82 12.00
C TYR A 322 1.34 10.46 12.62
N TRP A 323 1.19 11.63 13.24
CA TRP A 323 2.28 12.33 13.91
C TRP A 323 2.25 12.12 15.40
N PHE A 324 3.41 11.85 15.98
CA PHE A 324 3.57 11.59 17.40
C PHE A 324 4.55 12.58 18.02
N ASP A 325 4.13 13.22 19.10
CA ASP A 325 4.98 14.05 19.95
C ASP A 325 5.05 13.50 21.37
N GLN A 326 5.91 14.09 22.21
CA GLN A 326 6.06 13.72 23.61
C GLN A 326 6.39 12.24 23.80
N VAL A 327 7.45 11.78 23.15
CA VAL A 327 7.98 10.42 23.33
C VAL A 327 8.48 10.22 24.76
N GLN A 328 8.07 9.12 25.35
CA GLN A 328 8.52 8.60 26.63
C GLN A 328 9.18 7.24 26.38
N ASP A 329 10.25 6.96 27.12
CA ASP A 329 11.01 5.70 27.06
C ASP A 329 11.75 5.44 25.72
N ASP A 330 12.24 4.21 25.53
CA ASP A 330 13.12 3.82 24.44
C ASP A 330 12.36 3.57 23.12
N THR A 331 12.89 4.11 22.01
CA THR A 331 12.33 4.00 20.67
C THR A 331 12.46 2.61 20.04
N ALA A 332 13.13 1.63 20.68
CA ALA A 332 13.27 0.25 20.19
C ALA A 332 11.92 -0.42 19.83
N ALA A 333 10.83 -0.05 20.51
CA ALA A 333 9.48 -0.54 20.19
C ALA A 333 9.01 -0.11 18.79
N LEU A 334 9.49 1.03 18.27
CA LEU A 334 9.17 1.52 16.93
C LEU A 334 9.77 0.65 15.83
N ASP A 335 10.97 0.10 16.04
CA ASP A 335 11.59 -0.83 15.09
C ASP A 335 10.79 -2.13 14.99
N LYS A 336 10.30 -2.64 16.12
CA LYS A 336 9.37 -3.79 16.14
C LYS A 336 8.10 -3.46 15.38
N LEU A 337 7.51 -2.29 15.59
CA LEU A 337 6.30 -1.86 14.89
C LEU A 337 6.53 -1.72 13.38
N ALA A 338 7.66 -1.17 12.94
CA ALA A 338 8.03 -1.05 11.53
C ALA A 338 8.26 -2.41 10.86
N THR A 339 8.87 -3.35 11.57
CA THR A 339 9.18 -4.71 11.05
C THR A 339 7.98 -5.65 11.07
N GLU A 340 7.15 -5.60 12.11
CA GLU A 340 6.03 -6.53 12.30
C GLU A 340 4.67 -6.00 11.83
N GLY A 341 4.59 -4.69 11.58
CA GLY A 341 3.35 -3.97 11.25
C GLY A 341 2.61 -3.47 12.49
N TRP A 342 1.64 -2.60 12.26
CA TRP A 342 0.84 -1.95 13.30
C TRP A 342 -0.35 -2.82 13.72
N TRP A 343 -0.10 -3.74 14.65
CA TRP A 343 -1.07 -4.72 15.14
C TRP A 343 -1.13 -4.71 16.67
N THR A 344 -2.23 -5.21 17.24
CA THR A 344 -2.32 -5.53 18.68
C THR A 344 -1.43 -6.72 19.05
N ASP A 345 -1.04 -6.83 20.33
CA ASP A 345 -0.24 -7.96 20.83
C ASP A 345 -1.00 -9.29 20.76
N THR A 346 -2.33 -9.25 20.87
CA THR A 346 -3.21 -10.42 20.70
C THR A 346 -3.96 -10.32 19.38
N LEU A 347 -3.72 -11.28 18.48
CA LEU A 347 -4.42 -11.39 17.20
C LEU A 347 -5.25 -12.66 17.19
N ASP A 348 -6.52 -12.55 16.78
CA ASP A 348 -7.32 -13.72 16.44
C ASP A 348 -6.89 -14.31 15.09
N ASN A 349 -7.43 -15.46 14.72
CA ASN A 349 -7.06 -16.15 13.49
C ASN A 349 -7.36 -15.31 12.22
N ALA A 350 -8.45 -14.54 12.22
CA ALA A 350 -8.83 -13.72 11.07
C ALA A 350 -7.83 -12.57 10.86
N THR A 351 -7.45 -11.91 11.95
CA THR A 351 -6.47 -10.83 11.99
C THR A 351 -5.07 -11.34 11.66
N GLN A 352 -4.71 -12.53 12.15
CA GLN A 352 -3.46 -13.20 11.77
C GLN A 352 -3.39 -13.46 10.25
N SER A 353 -4.50 -13.85 9.62
CA SER A 353 -4.57 -14.00 8.17
C SER A 353 -4.39 -12.66 7.45
N ARG A 354 -4.98 -11.57 7.95
CA ARG A 354 -4.78 -10.22 7.37
C ARG A 354 -3.34 -9.71 7.55
N ARG A 355 -2.69 -10.05 8.66
CA ARG A 355 -1.26 -9.79 8.86
C ARG A 355 -0.38 -10.56 7.88
N ALA A 356 -0.69 -11.83 7.64
CA ALA A 356 -0.01 -12.65 6.62
C ALA A 356 -0.21 -12.09 5.20
N GLU A 357 -1.37 -11.51 4.92
CA GLU A 357 -1.66 -10.83 3.66
C GLU A 357 -0.79 -9.57 3.45
N GLY A 358 -0.25 -8.98 4.51
CA GLY A 358 0.62 -7.79 4.46
C GLY A 358 -0.10 -6.47 4.69
N TYR A 359 -1.24 -6.47 5.39
CA TYR A 359 -1.88 -5.24 5.87
C TYR A 359 -1.15 -4.61 7.06
N ASN A 360 -1.49 -3.36 7.37
CA ASN A 360 -0.95 -2.57 8.48
C ASN A 360 0.59 -2.41 8.44
N ARG A 361 1.20 -2.41 7.26
CA ARG A 361 2.64 -2.12 7.12
C ARG A 361 2.85 -0.63 7.22
N VAL A 362 3.94 -0.22 7.86
CA VAL A 362 4.25 1.19 8.07
C VAL A 362 5.70 1.51 7.78
N LEU A 363 5.95 2.78 7.48
CA LEU A 363 7.26 3.38 7.44
C LEU A 363 7.39 4.36 8.61
N LEU A 364 8.52 4.32 9.29
CA LEU A 364 8.90 5.30 10.32
C LEU A 364 9.62 6.46 9.65
N ALA A 365 9.14 7.69 9.89
CA ALA A 365 9.70 8.92 9.35
C ALA A 365 9.98 9.94 10.46
N ALA A 366 10.98 10.79 10.25
CA ALA A 366 11.25 11.93 11.11
C ALA A 366 10.14 12.99 10.97
N TRP A 367 9.91 13.74 12.05
CA TRP A 367 9.00 14.88 12.08
C TRP A 367 9.77 16.17 12.40
#